data_AF-A0A4R2ZA02-F1
#
_entry.id   AF-A0A4R2ZA02-F1
#
_cell.length_a   1.000
_cell.length_b   1.000
_cell.length_c   1.000
_cell.angle_alpha   90.00
_cell.angle_beta   90.00
_cell.angle_gamma   90.00
#
_symmetry.space_group_name_H-M   'P 1'
#
loop_
_entity.id
_entity.type
_entity.pdbx_description
1 polymer ?
#
loop_
_entity_poly.entity_id
_entity_poly.type
_entity_poly.pdbx_seq_one_letter_code
_entity_poly.pdbx_strand_id
1 'polypeptide(L)'
;MISFIKKLFHILMKNIDKAMALIIFICTLSGAWFLFNYANSHGVSFIDLIKTDLIISYGALSLFTLAIISYVLSFAVFISPKITLYFYKKALMKSRVNDKRKRIKIYITYSLAMSILNGVLYQQWKIGIGLYLIGFMTVSYITFQRHTFLNYLKQLGIVSFITLTYLIMTYVIFLLFSRLLNFTLEPGNSVNSAIKILVLIVLPLIFSMSGLSSLKTKKKDTKTTLYFYLVLLFFVITYLSTAFSSSISENVTRMIGLGFQARCYYTEDLKKYKIPNNMATKLDNNRTQLFIIADIDGKIYISQNKEHSAEFLFTAKDLTQINCKK
;
A
#
# COMPACT_ATOMS: atom_id res chain seq x y z
N MET A 1 -21.39 13.55 15.14
CA MET A 1 -20.34 12.54 14.89
C MET A 1 -19.84 11.93 16.20
N ILE A 2 -19.36 12.72 17.17
CA ILE A 2 -18.88 12.24 18.48
C ILE A 2 -19.96 11.52 19.30
N SER A 3 -21.21 12.00 19.34
CA SER A 3 -22.29 11.31 20.07
C SER A 3 -22.69 9.97 19.44
N PHE A 4 -22.56 9.85 18.11
CA PHE A 4 -22.82 8.60 17.39
C PHE A 4 -21.73 7.57 17.66
N ILE A 5 -20.45 7.99 17.64
CA ILE A 5 -19.30 7.14 17.99
C ILE A 5 -19.41 6.68 19.45
N LYS A 6 -19.74 7.57 20.39
CA LYS A 6 -19.99 7.20 21.80
C LYS A 6 -21.11 6.18 21.93
N LYS A 7 -22.21 6.34 21.20
CA LYS A 7 -23.34 5.40 21.23
C LYS A 7 -22.94 4.03 20.67
N LEU A 8 -22.19 4.00 19.58
CA LEU A 8 -21.70 2.78 18.94
C LEU A 8 -20.69 2.05 19.83
N PHE A 9 -19.77 2.80 20.44
CA PHE A 9 -18.81 2.27 21.41
C PHE A 9 -19.51 1.71 22.65
N HIS A 10 -20.53 2.40 23.16
CA HIS A 10 -21.31 1.93 24.31
C HIS A 10 -22.09 0.64 23.99
N ILE A 11 -22.64 0.50 22.79
CA ILE A 11 -23.29 -0.73 22.32
C ILE A 11 -22.27 -1.88 22.20
N LEU A 12 -21.08 -1.59 21.68
CA LEU A 12 -19.97 -2.55 21.57
C LEU A 12 -19.52 -3.04 22.95
N MET A 13 -19.29 -2.11 23.89
CA MET A 13 -18.90 -2.43 25.27
C MET A 13 -19.99 -3.19 26.03
N LYS A 14 -21.27 -2.92 25.74
CA LYS A 14 -22.40 -3.64 26.35
C LYS A 14 -22.48 -5.11 25.89
N ASN A 15 -21.93 -5.43 24.73
CA ASN A 15 -21.94 -6.78 24.13
C ASN A 15 -20.51 -7.30 23.90
N ILE A 16 -19.58 -6.98 24.79
CA ILE A 16 -18.15 -7.21 24.55
C ILE A 16 -17.82 -8.69 24.30
N ASP A 17 -18.47 -9.62 25.01
CA ASP A 17 -18.23 -11.06 24.85
C ASP A 17 -18.63 -11.56 23.45
N LYS A 18 -19.78 -11.08 22.95
CA LYS A 18 -20.25 -11.39 21.60
C LYS A 18 -19.37 -10.74 20.54
N ALA A 19 -18.89 -9.53 20.79
CA ALA A 19 -17.97 -8.84 19.90
C ALA A 19 -16.61 -9.54 19.85
N MET A 20 -16.08 -10.01 20.98
CA MET A 20 -14.83 -10.77 21.06
C MET A 20 -14.94 -12.09 20.30
N ALA A 21 -16.03 -12.85 20.48
CA ALA A 21 -16.27 -14.07 19.73
C ALA A 21 -16.30 -13.81 18.21
N LEU A 22 -16.98 -12.73 17.78
CA LEU A 22 -17.04 -12.33 16.38
C LEU A 22 -15.67 -11.89 15.84
N ILE A 23 -14.87 -11.16 16.61
CA ILE A 23 -13.51 -10.76 16.21
C ILE A 23 -12.62 -11.99 16.04
N ILE A 24 -12.64 -12.93 17.00
CA ILE A 24 -11.87 -14.18 16.92
C ILE A 24 -12.31 -15.00 15.70
N PHE A 25 -13.61 -15.08 15.43
CA PHE A 25 -14.13 -15.74 14.23
C PHE A 25 -13.64 -15.08 12.94
N ILE A 26 -13.68 -13.75 12.84
CA ILE A 26 -13.19 -13.04 11.65
C ILE A 26 -11.67 -13.23 11.48
N CYS A 27 -10.90 -13.14 12.58
CA CYS A 27 -9.45 -13.37 12.55
C CYS A 27 -9.12 -14.80 12.13
N THR A 28 -9.85 -15.81 12.60
CA THR A 28 -9.58 -17.20 12.20
C THR A 28 -9.87 -17.44 10.72
N LEU A 29 -10.98 -16.91 10.21
CA LEU A 29 -11.35 -17.06 8.81
C LEU A 29 -10.41 -16.28 7.88
N SER A 30 -10.04 -15.05 8.24
CA SER A 30 -9.06 -14.27 7.47
C SER A 30 -7.67 -14.91 7.53
N GLY A 31 -7.24 -15.35 8.72
CA GLY A 31 -5.96 -16.00 8.93
C GLY A 31 -5.80 -17.26 8.10
N ALA A 32 -6.83 -18.13 8.08
CA ALA A 32 -6.85 -19.32 7.23
C ALA A 32 -6.77 -18.96 5.74
N TRP A 33 -7.52 -17.94 5.28
CA TRP A 33 -7.47 -17.49 3.89
C TRP A 33 -6.08 -17.00 3.47
N PHE A 34 -5.45 -16.14 4.27
CA PHE A 34 -4.12 -15.62 3.98
C PHE A 34 -3.03 -16.71 4.06
N LEU A 35 -3.10 -17.60 5.06
CA LEU A 35 -2.20 -18.74 5.18
C LEU A 35 -2.34 -19.74 4.02
N PHE A 36 -3.56 -19.97 3.53
CA PHE A 36 -3.80 -20.81 2.37
C PHE A 36 -3.17 -20.21 1.11
N ASN A 37 -3.38 -18.91 0.86
CA ASN A 37 -2.75 -18.23 -0.27
C ASN A 37 -1.23 -18.22 -0.16
N TYR A 38 -0.69 -18.07 1.05
CA TYR A 38 0.72 -18.17 1.34
C TYR A 38 1.28 -19.56 1.00
N ALA A 39 0.67 -20.61 1.56
CA ALA A 39 1.04 -22.00 1.31
C ALA A 39 1.08 -22.32 -0.19
N ASN A 40 0.02 -21.93 -0.92
CA ASN A 40 -0.09 -22.16 -2.36
C ASN A 40 0.92 -21.35 -3.18
N SER A 41 1.20 -20.10 -2.78
CA SER A 41 2.12 -19.22 -3.52
C SER A 41 3.59 -19.60 -3.32
N HIS A 42 3.93 -20.20 -2.18
CA HIS A 42 5.31 -20.48 -1.78
C HIS A 42 5.63 -21.97 -1.66
N GLY A 43 4.74 -22.86 -2.08
CA GLY A 43 4.97 -24.31 -2.08
C GLY A 43 5.13 -24.93 -0.69
N VAL A 44 4.58 -24.28 0.35
CA VAL A 44 4.60 -24.78 1.73
C VAL A 44 3.34 -25.62 1.98
N SER A 45 3.45 -26.73 2.70
CA SER A 45 2.27 -27.53 3.04
C SER A 45 1.33 -26.74 3.96
N PHE A 46 0.10 -26.51 3.51
CA PHE A 46 -0.90 -25.81 4.33
C PHE A 46 -1.18 -26.54 5.63
N ILE A 47 -1.16 -27.89 5.63
CA ILE A 47 -1.43 -28.72 6.81
C ILE A 47 -0.46 -28.41 7.94
N ASP A 48 0.80 -28.10 7.63
CA ASP A 48 1.80 -27.74 8.64
C ASP A 48 1.50 -26.38 9.28
N LEU A 49 0.81 -25.49 8.57
CA LEU A 49 0.46 -24.14 9.00
C LEU A 49 -0.86 -24.07 9.80
N ILE A 50 -1.63 -25.16 9.89
CA ILE A 50 -2.92 -25.20 10.61
C ILE A 50 -2.66 -25.33 12.12
N LYS A 51 -2.24 -24.23 12.74
CA LYS A 51 -2.18 -24.11 14.21
C LYS A 51 -3.02 -22.93 14.69
N THR A 52 -3.69 -23.10 15.81
CA THR A 52 -4.69 -22.12 16.30
C THR A 52 -4.06 -20.77 16.60
N ASP A 53 -2.90 -20.76 17.25
CA ASP A 53 -2.10 -19.56 17.55
C ASP A 53 -1.59 -18.88 16.27
N LEU A 54 -1.10 -19.69 15.32
CA LEU A 54 -0.63 -19.19 14.03
C LEU A 54 -1.77 -18.54 13.24
N ILE A 55 -2.90 -19.24 13.08
CA ILE A 55 -4.06 -18.76 12.32
C ILE A 55 -4.59 -17.46 12.92
N ILE A 56 -4.76 -17.38 14.24
CA ILE A 56 -5.29 -16.18 14.90
C ILE A 56 -4.32 -15.00 14.75
N SER A 57 -3.03 -15.21 14.98
CA SER A 57 -2.02 -14.14 14.87
C SER A 57 -1.88 -13.64 13.42
N TYR A 58 -1.88 -14.54 12.45
CA TYR A 58 -1.85 -14.21 11.02
C TYR A 58 -3.09 -13.43 10.59
N GLY A 59 -4.26 -13.85 11.06
CA GLY A 59 -5.53 -13.17 10.82
C GLY A 59 -5.57 -11.77 11.41
N ALA A 60 -5.11 -11.60 12.65
CA ALA A 60 -5.07 -10.31 13.32
C ALA A 60 -4.13 -9.31 12.61
N LEU A 61 -2.91 -9.73 12.26
CA LEU A 61 -1.93 -8.88 11.59
C LEU A 61 -2.35 -8.52 10.15
N SER A 62 -2.91 -9.47 9.41
CA SER A 62 -3.44 -9.21 8.05
C SER A 62 -4.63 -8.23 8.09
N LEU A 63 -5.57 -8.38 9.03
CA LEU A 63 -6.67 -7.43 9.18
C LEU A 63 -6.18 -6.06 9.65
N PHE A 64 -5.18 -6.01 10.52
CA PHE A 64 -4.58 -4.75 10.97
C PHE A 64 -3.91 -4.00 9.82
N THR A 65 -3.12 -4.68 8.99
CA THR A 65 -2.50 -4.09 7.79
C THR A 65 -3.55 -3.60 6.79
N LEU A 66 -4.59 -4.39 6.52
CA LEU A 66 -5.73 -3.97 5.69
C LEU A 66 -6.48 -2.76 6.27
N ALA A 67 -6.67 -2.71 7.58
CA ALA A 67 -7.32 -1.59 8.26
C ALA A 67 -6.52 -0.29 8.11
N ILE A 68 -5.18 -0.35 8.24
CA ILE A 68 -4.30 0.81 8.01
C ILE A 68 -4.44 1.31 6.56
N ILE A 69 -4.36 0.39 5.59
CA ILE A 69 -4.47 0.74 4.16
C ILE A 69 -5.84 1.38 3.87
N SER A 70 -6.91 0.75 4.36
CA SER A 70 -8.29 1.24 4.24
C SER A 70 -8.46 2.64 4.85
N TYR A 71 -7.91 2.87 6.05
CA TYR A 71 -7.97 4.16 6.73
C TYR A 71 -7.27 5.26 5.91
N VAL A 72 -6.08 4.98 5.41
CA VAL A 72 -5.28 5.92 4.60
C VAL A 72 -6.00 6.26 3.29
N LEU A 73 -6.54 5.25 2.60
CA LEU A 73 -7.32 5.45 1.38
C LEU A 73 -8.59 6.25 1.65
N SER A 74 -9.32 5.93 2.71
CA SER A 74 -10.51 6.68 3.13
C SER A 74 -10.18 8.14 3.36
N PHE A 75 -9.12 8.41 4.12
CA PHE A 75 -8.65 9.76 4.41
C PHE A 75 -8.31 10.53 3.12
N ALA A 76 -7.64 9.88 2.17
CA ALA A 76 -7.34 10.45 0.86
C ALA A 76 -8.61 10.79 0.05
N VAL A 77 -9.58 9.88 0.00
CA VAL A 77 -10.89 10.08 -0.66
C VAL A 77 -11.64 11.26 -0.03
N PHE A 78 -11.58 11.43 1.29
CA PHE A 78 -12.28 12.54 1.97
C PHE A 78 -11.61 13.90 1.78
N ILE A 79 -10.27 13.95 1.71
CA ILE A 79 -9.52 15.19 1.56
C ILE A 79 -9.51 15.68 0.12
N SER A 80 -9.39 14.77 -0.85
CA SER A 80 -9.23 15.12 -2.26
C SER A 80 -10.31 16.07 -2.81
N PRO A 81 -11.62 15.88 -2.52
CA PRO A 81 -12.65 16.82 -2.95
C PRO A 81 -12.49 18.23 -2.39
N LYS A 82 -12.02 18.37 -1.14
CA LYS A 82 -11.79 19.70 -0.52
C LYS A 82 -10.65 20.43 -1.21
N ILE A 83 -9.54 19.75 -1.47
CA ILE A 83 -8.38 20.31 -2.19
C ILE A 83 -8.79 20.72 -3.61
N THR A 84 -9.51 19.84 -4.30
CA THR A 84 -10.02 20.06 -5.66
C THR A 84 -10.96 21.25 -5.75
N LEU A 85 -11.91 21.36 -4.83
CA LEU A 85 -12.88 22.45 -4.80
C LEU A 85 -12.23 23.77 -4.43
N TYR A 86 -11.22 23.74 -3.56
CA TYR A 86 -10.40 24.90 -3.23
C TYR A 86 -9.61 25.39 -4.46
N PHE A 87 -8.93 24.49 -5.18
CA PHE A 87 -8.24 24.78 -6.43
C PHE A 87 -9.20 25.35 -7.49
N TYR A 88 -10.33 24.70 -7.70
CA TYR A 88 -11.33 25.13 -8.69
C TYR A 88 -11.87 26.54 -8.38
N LYS A 89 -12.20 26.83 -7.11
CA LYS A 89 -12.76 28.15 -6.74
C LYS A 89 -11.71 29.27 -6.66
N LYS A 90 -10.51 28.99 -6.15
CA LYS A 90 -9.49 30.03 -5.90
C LYS A 90 -8.56 30.26 -7.10
N ALA A 91 -8.25 29.22 -7.87
CA ALA A 91 -7.41 29.33 -9.06
C ALA A 91 -8.24 29.43 -10.34
N LEU A 92 -9.06 28.42 -10.66
CA LEU A 92 -9.74 28.34 -11.96
C LEU A 92 -10.92 29.31 -12.13
N MET A 93 -11.75 29.55 -11.11
CA MET A 93 -12.85 30.51 -11.22
C MET A 93 -12.39 31.97 -11.29
N LYS A 94 -11.20 32.27 -10.78
CA LYS A 94 -10.57 33.59 -10.90
C LYS A 94 -9.71 33.75 -12.16
N SER A 95 -9.51 32.67 -12.91
CA SER A 95 -8.76 32.68 -14.18
C SER A 95 -9.59 33.26 -15.33
N ARG A 96 -8.92 33.65 -16.41
CA ARG A 96 -9.53 34.25 -17.62
C ARG A 96 -10.44 33.29 -18.42
N VAL A 97 -10.47 32.01 -18.06
CA VAL A 97 -11.24 30.99 -18.81
C VAL A 97 -12.72 31.08 -18.43
N ASN A 98 -13.49 31.80 -19.24
CA ASN A 98 -14.94 31.99 -19.00
C ASN A 98 -15.73 30.68 -19.19
N ASP A 99 -15.32 29.82 -20.12
CA ASP A 99 -16.04 28.59 -20.41
C ASP A 99 -15.83 27.51 -19.32
N LYS A 100 -16.94 27.05 -18.73
CA LYS A 100 -16.96 25.97 -17.73
C LYS A 100 -16.41 24.65 -18.28
N ARG A 101 -16.68 24.31 -19.54
CA ARG A 101 -16.18 23.06 -20.15
C ARG A 101 -14.65 23.10 -20.30
N LYS A 102 -14.10 24.22 -20.74
CA LYS A 102 -12.65 24.43 -20.83
C LYS A 102 -11.97 24.37 -19.46
N ARG A 103 -12.57 24.96 -18.41
CA ARG A 103 -12.04 24.87 -17.04
C ARG A 103 -11.97 23.44 -16.51
N ILE A 104 -12.99 22.63 -16.76
CA ILE A 104 -12.99 21.20 -16.38
C ILE A 104 -11.91 20.43 -17.15
N LYS A 105 -11.76 20.67 -18.46
CA LYS A 105 -10.69 20.04 -19.26
C LYS A 105 -9.30 20.37 -18.70
N ILE A 106 -9.02 21.65 -18.42
CA ILE A 106 -7.75 22.11 -17.84
C ILE A 106 -7.48 21.42 -16.50
N TYR A 107 -8.50 21.29 -15.65
CA TYR A 107 -8.37 20.60 -14.37
C TYR A 107 -8.04 19.11 -14.54
N ILE A 108 -8.73 18.41 -15.46
CA ILE A 108 -8.48 16.99 -15.73
C ILE A 108 -7.06 16.80 -16.27
N THR A 109 -6.63 17.62 -17.25
CA THR A 109 -5.27 17.55 -17.80
C THR A 109 -4.22 17.84 -16.73
N TYR A 110 -4.47 18.81 -15.85
CA TYR A 110 -3.59 19.13 -14.74
C TYR A 110 -3.49 17.95 -13.76
N SER A 111 -4.62 17.36 -13.35
CA SER A 111 -4.61 16.20 -12.47
C SER A 111 -3.88 15.00 -13.09
N LEU A 112 -4.05 14.76 -14.39
CA LEU A 112 -3.41 13.67 -15.11
C LEU A 112 -1.89 13.90 -15.18
N ALA A 113 -1.44 15.13 -15.45
CA ALA A 113 -0.03 15.50 -15.40
C ALA A 113 0.59 15.29 -14.02
N MET A 114 -0.08 15.70 -12.93
CA MET A 114 0.41 15.48 -11.56
C MET A 114 0.48 14.00 -11.19
N SER A 115 -0.42 13.18 -11.73
CA SER A 115 -0.44 11.73 -11.48
C SER A 115 0.75 11.04 -12.16
N ILE A 116 1.03 11.38 -13.42
CA ILE A 116 2.21 10.91 -14.16
C ILE A 116 3.48 11.34 -13.43
N LEU A 117 3.52 12.59 -12.97
CA LEU A 117 4.66 13.15 -12.29
C LEU A 117 5.01 12.45 -10.97
N ASN A 118 4.01 12.02 -10.21
CA ASN A 118 4.22 11.20 -9.02
C ASN A 118 4.89 9.85 -9.34
N GLY A 119 4.47 9.21 -10.43
CA GLY A 119 5.11 7.96 -10.88
C GLY A 119 6.59 8.17 -11.20
N VAL A 120 6.91 9.26 -11.90
CA VAL A 120 8.30 9.61 -12.25
C VAL A 120 9.12 10.00 -11.02
N LEU A 121 8.55 10.81 -10.10
CA LEU A 121 9.21 11.19 -8.84
C LEU A 121 9.60 9.97 -8.00
N TYR A 122 8.77 8.93 -7.99
CA TYR A 122 9.11 7.75 -7.23
C TYR A 122 10.23 6.93 -7.87
N GLN A 123 10.21 6.75 -9.20
CA GLN A 123 11.26 5.98 -9.88
C GLN A 123 12.59 6.74 -9.90
N GLN A 124 12.54 8.05 -10.18
CA GLN A 124 13.71 8.91 -10.37
C GLN A 124 13.44 10.30 -9.83
N TRP A 125 13.61 10.46 -8.51
CA TRP A 125 13.29 11.70 -7.79
C TRP A 125 13.92 12.96 -8.40
N LYS A 126 15.17 12.87 -8.89
CA LYS A 126 15.87 14.01 -9.53
C LYS A 126 15.16 14.50 -10.81
N ILE A 127 14.77 13.56 -11.68
CA ILE A 127 14.09 13.86 -12.95
C ILE A 127 12.64 14.30 -12.69
N GLY A 128 11.98 13.68 -11.72
CA GLY A 128 10.63 14.06 -11.31
C GLY A 128 10.54 15.49 -10.76
N ILE A 129 11.54 15.96 -10.00
CA ILE A 129 11.60 17.35 -9.52
C ILE A 129 11.77 18.32 -10.69
N GLY A 130 12.62 17.99 -11.67
CA GLY A 130 12.80 18.82 -12.88
C GLY A 130 11.49 18.97 -13.67
N LEU A 131 10.80 17.85 -13.93
CA LEU A 131 9.50 17.87 -14.60
C LEU A 131 8.43 18.62 -13.79
N TYR A 132 8.52 18.60 -12.46
CA TYR A 132 7.57 19.30 -11.59
C TYR A 132 7.69 20.81 -11.76
N LEU A 133 8.92 21.31 -11.77
CA LEU A 133 9.19 22.72 -11.98
C LEU A 133 8.70 23.17 -13.37
N ILE A 134 8.93 22.37 -14.42
CA ILE A 134 8.46 22.68 -15.78
C ILE A 134 6.93 22.68 -15.87
N GLY A 135 6.27 21.66 -15.31
CA GLY A 135 4.80 21.57 -15.25
C GLY A 135 4.17 22.69 -14.43
N PHE A 136 4.77 23.05 -13.31
CA PHE A 136 4.35 24.17 -12.47
C PHE A 136 4.48 25.51 -13.21
N MET A 137 5.60 25.75 -13.88
CA MET A 137 5.84 26.98 -14.63
C MET A 137 4.90 27.13 -15.83
N THR A 138 4.63 26.05 -16.56
CA THR A 138 3.70 26.06 -17.71
C THR A 138 2.25 26.31 -17.30
N VAL A 139 1.76 25.65 -16.24
CA VAL A 139 0.40 25.88 -15.71
C VAL A 139 0.27 27.30 -15.17
N SER A 140 1.29 27.80 -14.47
CA SER A 140 1.33 29.17 -13.96
C SER A 140 1.34 30.19 -15.10
N TYR A 141 2.11 29.95 -16.16
CA TYR A 141 2.16 30.80 -17.34
C TYR A 141 0.80 30.88 -18.06
N ILE A 142 0.13 29.74 -18.27
CA ILE A 142 -1.17 29.66 -18.97
C ILE A 142 -2.29 30.32 -18.16
N THR A 143 -2.24 30.24 -16.83
CA THR A 143 -3.34 30.70 -15.97
C THR A 143 -3.28 32.20 -15.61
N PHE A 144 -2.12 32.87 -15.74
CA PHE A 144 -1.91 34.17 -15.06
C PHE A 144 -1.46 35.38 -15.91
N GLN A 145 -1.57 35.36 -17.24
CA GLN A 145 -1.14 36.46 -18.14
C GLN A 145 -1.76 37.88 -17.92
N ARG A 146 -2.64 38.12 -16.92
CA ARG A 146 -3.35 39.41 -16.76
C ARG A 146 -3.45 39.97 -15.33
N HIS A 147 -2.80 39.37 -14.34
CA HIS A 147 -2.84 39.87 -12.96
C HIS A 147 -1.72 40.87 -12.67
N THR A 148 -1.99 41.85 -11.80
CA THR A 148 -0.93 42.65 -11.17
C THR A 148 0.06 41.73 -10.46
N PHE A 149 1.35 42.06 -10.51
CA PHE A 149 2.46 41.23 -9.99
C PHE A 149 2.23 40.69 -8.56
N LEU A 150 1.64 41.50 -7.68
CA LEU A 150 1.29 41.11 -6.30
C LEU A 150 0.16 40.07 -6.21
N ASN A 151 -0.88 40.18 -7.04
CA ASN A 151 -1.96 39.18 -7.08
C ASN A 151 -1.51 37.89 -7.74
N TYR A 152 -0.59 37.99 -8.71
CA TYR A 152 0.10 36.86 -9.32
C TYR A 152 0.90 36.05 -8.29
N LEU A 153 1.75 36.69 -7.48
CA LEU A 153 2.52 36.02 -6.43
C LEU A 153 1.62 35.33 -5.38
N LYS A 154 0.54 35.98 -4.96
CA LYS A 154 -0.42 35.39 -4.01
C LYS A 154 -1.12 34.15 -4.59
N GLN A 155 -1.54 34.19 -5.85
CA GLN A 155 -2.19 33.05 -6.48
C GLN A 155 -1.21 31.92 -6.83
N LEU A 156 0.03 32.24 -7.21
CA LEU A 156 1.13 31.28 -7.33
C LEU A 156 1.38 30.53 -6.03
N GLY A 157 1.46 31.24 -4.90
CA GLY A 157 1.63 30.62 -3.58
C GLY A 157 0.48 29.68 -3.21
N ILE A 158 -0.74 30.00 -3.63
CA ILE A 158 -1.91 29.13 -3.42
C ILE A 158 -1.83 27.88 -4.30
N VAL A 159 -1.50 28.03 -5.58
CA VAL A 159 -1.37 26.89 -6.51
C VAL A 159 -0.21 26.00 -6.08
N SER A 160 0.94 26.57 -5.70
CA SER A 160 2.11 25.80 -5.22
C SER A 160 1.84 25.06 -3.92
N PHE A 161 1.08 25.67 -3.00
CA PHE A 161 0.67 24.99 -1.78
C PHE A 161 -0.23 23.79 -2.07
N ILE A 162 -1.17 23.94 -3.00
CA ILE A 162 -2.09 22.86 -3.42
C ILE A 162 -1.34 21.75 -4.16
N THR A 163 -0.46 22.10 -5.09
CA THR A 163 0.35 21.13 -5.84
C THR A 163 1.21 20.31 -4.88
N LEU A 164 1.86 20.97 -3.92
CA LEU A 164 2.73 20.34 -2.94
C LEU A 164 1.93 19.43 -2.00
N THR A 165 0.79 19.89 -1.47
CA THR A 165 -0.06 19.04 -0.61
C THR A 165 -0.58 17.81 -1.35
N TYR A 166 -0.94 17.94 -2.63
CA TYR A 166 -1.37 16.79 -3.44
C TYR A 166 -0.24 15.78 -3.68
N LEU A 167 0.96 16.26 -3.99
CA LEU A 167 2.15 15.41 -4.16
C LEU A 167 2.55 14.72 -2.85
N ILE A 168 2.59 15.44 -1.73
CA ILE A 168 2.90 14.85 -0.43
C ILE A 168 1.90 13.76 -0.07
N MET A 169 0.60 14.02 -0.24
CA MET A 169 -0.45 13.03 0.08
C MET A 169 -0.30 11.76 -0.75
N THR A 170 -0.12 11.89 -2.06
CA THR A 170 0.04 10.75 -2.98
C THR A 170 1.34 9.98 -2.74
N TYR A 171 2.45 10.69 -2.46
CA TYR A 171 3.72 10.09 -2.10
C TYR A 171 3.65 9.32 -0.77
N VAL A 172 2.99 9.86 0.26
CA VAL A 172 2.83 9.20 1.56
C VAL A 172 1.97 7.94 1.45
N ILE A 173 0.85 8.00 0.71
CA ILE A 173 0.03 6.81 0.41
C ILE A 173 0.91 5.75 -0.22
N PHE A 174 1.75 6.15 -1.16
CA PHE A 174 2.57 5.21 -1.89
C PHE A 174 3.72 4.61 -1.07
N LEU A 175 4.39 5.40 -0.24
CA LEU A 175 5.39 4.90 0.71
C LEU A 175 4.79 3.87 1.66
N LEU A 176 3.55 4.11 2.13
CA LEU A 176 2.82 3.16 2.96
C LEU A 176 2.49 1.88 2.20
N PHE A 177 2.05 1.96 0.94
CA PHE A 177 1.82 0.79 0.10
C PHE A 177 3.12 0.01 -0.16
N SER A 178 4.23 0.71 -0.43
CA SER A 178 5.56 0.11 -0.60
C SER A 178 5.98 -0.71 0.61
N ARG A 179 5.87 -0.12 1.81
CA ARG A 179 6.24 -0.81 3.05
C ARG A 179 5.27 -1.93 3.41
N LEU A 180 3.97 -1.69 3.34
CA LEU A 180 2.95 -2.63 3.83
C LEU A 180 2.70 -3.80 2.87
N LEU A 181 2.80 -3.57 1.57
CA LEU A 181 2.53 -4.58 0.53
C LEU A 181 3.80 -5.11 -0.14
N ASN A 182 4.99 -4.87 0.45
CA ASN A 182 6.30 -5.18 -0.15
C ASN A 182 6.38 -4.72 -1.62
N PHE A 183 5.74 -3.57 -1.90
CA PHE A 183 5.62 -3.07 -3.25
C PHE A 183 6.95 -2.42 -3.62
N THR A 184 7.81 -3.24 -4.22
CA THR A 184 9.01 -2.79 -4.93
C THR A 184 8.62 -2.45 -6.36
N LEU A 185 9.01 -1.26 -6.82
CA LEU A 185 9.11 -0.98 -8.25
C LEU A 185 10.52 -1.43 -8.64
N GLU A 186 10.65 -2.68 -9.01
CA GLU A 186 11.87 -3.12 -9.66
C GLU A 186 11.97 -2.40 -11.02
N PRO A 187 13.13 -1.82 -11.35
CA PRO A 187 13.38 -1.29 -12.68
C PRO A 187 13.50 -2.47 -13.65
N GLY A 188 12.36 -2.92 -14.16
CA GLY A 188 12.27 -4.02 -15.13
C GLY A 188 10.94 -3.99 -15.88
N ASN A 189 10.95 -4.44 -17.14
CA ASN A 189 9.81 -4.48 -18.05
C ASN A 189 8.82 -5.62 -17.74
N SER A 190 8.60 -5.97 -16.47
CA SER A 190 7.65 -7.01 -16.11
C SER A 190 6.21 -6.47 -16.18
N VAL A 191 5.26 -7.29 -16.61
CA VAL A 191 3.83 -6.94 -16.62
C VAL A 191 3.35 -6.49 -15.23
N ASN A 192 3.94 -7.07 -14.18
CA ASN A 192 3.69 -6.69 -12.80
C ASN A 192 4.13 -5.24 -12.52
N SER A 193 5.31 -4.81 -12.99
CA SER A 193 5.76 -3.41 -12.80
C SER A 193 4.85 -2.41 -13.54
N ALA A 194 4.33 -2.77 -14.72
CA ALA A 194 3.40 -1.94 -15.48
C ALA A 194 2.05 -1.79 -14.76
N ILE A 195 1.48 -2.87 -14.21
CA ILE A 195 0.24 -2.84 -13.42
C ILE A 195 0.44 -1.99 -12.16
N LYS A 196 1.59 -2.14 -11.50
CA LYS A 196 2.01 -1.35 -10.34
C LYS A 196 2.05 0.15 -10.65
N ILE A 197 2.62 0.55 -11.78
CA ILE A 197 2.65 1.96 -12.25
C ILE A 197 1.25 2.45 -12.64
N LEU A 198 0.44 1.59 -13.27
CA LEU A 198 -0.94 1.91 -13.64
C LEU A 198 -1.78 2.25 -12.42
N VAL A 199 -1.68 1.46 -11.34
CA VAL A 199 -2.34 1.73 -10.05
C VAL A 199 -1.92 3.08 -9.50
N LEU A 200 -0.64 3.43 -9.64
CA LEU A 200 -0.04 4.70 -9.21
C LEU A 200 -0.62 5.91 -9.97
N ILE A 201 -1.00 5.74 -11.24
CA ILE A 201 -1.62 6.78 -12.08
C ILE A 201 -3.13 6.85 -11.84
N VAL A 202 -3.79 5.70 -11.67
CA VAL A 202 -5.26 5.59 -11.59
C VAL A 202 -5.80 6.05 -10.23
N LEU A 203 -5.11 5.75 -9.11
CA LEU A 203 -5.56 6.17 -7.77
C LEU A 203 -5.72 7.69 -7.64
N PRO A 204 -4.72 8.52 -8.00
CA PRO A 204 -4.85 9.97 -7.98
C PRO A 204 -5.92 10.50 -8.96
N LEU A 205 -6.11 9.86 -10.11
CA LEU A 205 -7.19 10.21 -11.05
C LEU A 205 -8.59 9.94 -10.49
N ILE A 206 -8.77 8.82 -9.79
CA ILE A 206 -10.03 8.53 -9.08
C ILE A 206 -10.27 9.59 -8.00
N PHE A 207 -9.22 9.97 -7.27
CA PHE A 207 -9.32 11.02 -6.25
C PHE A 207 -9.66 12.39 -6.86
N SER A 208 -9.12 12.79 -8.01
CA SER A 208 -9.46 14.06 -8.63
C SER A 208 -10.87 14.08 -9.22
N MET A 209 -11.30 12.96 -9.82
CA MET A 209 -12.65 12.80 -10.35
C MET A 209 -13.72 12.82 -9.26
N SER A 210 -13.41 12.26 -8.08
CA SER A 210 -14.28 12.37 -6.90
C SER A 210 -14.55 13.84 -6.53
N GLY A 211 -13.53 14.70 -6.62
CA GLY A 211 -13.66 16.13 -6.37
C GLY A 211 -14.55 16.86 -7.39
N LEU A 212 -14.48 16.49 -8.67
CA LEU A 212 -15.37 17.04 -9.70
C LEU A 212 -16.83 16.63 -9.50
N SER A 213 -17.09 15.39 -9.04
CA SER A 213 -18.45 14.94 -8.72
C SER A 213 -19.08 15.82 -7.63
N SER A 214 -18.29 16.22 -6.64
CA SER A 214 -18.73 17.08 -5.53
C SER A 214 -19.09 18.51 -5.96
N LEU A 215 -18.59 18.98 -7.10
CA LEU A 215 -18.95 20.30 -7.67
C LEU A 215 -20.36 20.31 -8.28
N LYS A 216 -20.88 19.14 -8.71
CA LYS A 216 -22.22 19.02 -9.30
C LYS A 216 -23.31 18.82 -8.25
N THR A 217 -22.98 18.21 -7.12
CA THR A 217 -23.94 17.93 -6.03
C THR A 217 -24.26 19.20 -5.24
N LYS A 218 -25.54 19.59 -5.21
CA LYS A 218 -26.03 20.62 -4.29
C LYS A 218 -25.81 20.16 -2.84
N LYS A 219 -25.65 21.11 -1.92
CA LYS A 219 -25.41 20.93 -0.46
C LYS A 219 -26.36 19.94 0.26
N LYS A 220 -27.47 19.52 -0.37
CA LYS A 220 -28.51 18.62 0.17
C LYS A 220 -28.19 17.11 0.00
N ASP A 221 -27.35 16.70 -0.95
CA ASP A 221 -27.09 15.27 -1.27
C ASP A 221 -25.80 14.70 -0.65
N THR A 222 -25.30 15.29 0.44
CA THR A 222 -24.05 14.87 1.08
C THR A 222 -24.08 13.42 1.58
N LYS A 223 -25.27 12.89 1.94
CA LYS A 223 -25.45 11.48 2.33
C LYS A 223 -25.20 10.54 1.16
N THR A 224 -25.79 10.82 -0.01
CA THR A 224 -25.68 9.99 -1.22
C THR A 224 -24.24 9.94 -1.74
N THR A 225 -23.53 11.07 -1.67
CA THR A 225 -22.10 11.13 -2.01
C THR A 225 -21.24 10.32 -1.03
N LEU A 226 -21.57 10.35 0.26
CA LEU A 226 -20.87 9.55 1.27
C LEU A 226 -21.10 8.04 1.08
N TYR A 227 -22.32 7.63 0.74
CA TYR A 227 -22.59 6.23 0.39
C TYR A 227 -21.82 5.79 -0.86
N PHE A 228 -21.75 6.62 -1.90
CA PHE A 228 -20.96 6.32 -3.09
C PHE A 228 -19.48 6.09 -2.77
N TYR A 229 -18.88 6.93 -1.91
CA TYR A 229 -17.50 6.75 -1.48
C TYR A 229 -17.29 5.50 -0.62
N LEU A 230 -18.23 5.16 0.26
CA LEU A 230 -18.16 3.94 1.05
C LEU A 230 -18.25 2.68 0.18
N VAL A 231 -19.12 2.67 -0.84
CA VAL A 231 -19.23 1.56 -1.79
C VAL A 231 -17.94 1.41 -2.60
N LEU A 232 -17.38 2.52 -3.10
CA LEU A 232 -16.10 2.49 -3.83
C LEU A 232 -14.95 2.01 -2.93
N LEU A 233 -14.91 2.45 -1.67
CA LEU A 233 -13.95 1.98 -0.68
C LEU A 233 -14.06 0.47 -0.46
N PHE A 234 -15.28 -0.06 -0.33
CA PHE A 234 -15.52 -1.49 -0.16
C PHE A 234 -14.92 -2.31 -1.30
N PHE A 235 -15.18 -1.93 -2.56
CA PHE A 235 -14.62 -2.60 -3.73
C PHE A 235 -13.09 -2.55 -3.77
N VAL A 236 -12.49 -1.41 -3.40
CA VAL A 236 -11.03 -1.25 -3.34
C VAL A 236 -10.43 -2.15 -2.25
N ILE A 237 -11.04 -2.23 -1.08
CA ILE A 237 -10.59 -3.10 0.02
C ILE A 237 -10.69 -4.57 -0.39
N THR A 238 -11.80 -4.99 -0.98
CA THR A 238 -11.96 -6.38 -1.45
C THR A 238 -10.93 -6.74 -2.50
N TYR A 239 -10.67 -5.83 -3.45
CA TYR A 239 -9.63 -6.02 -4.47
C TYR A 239 -8.22 -6.10 -3.85
N LEU A 240 -7.90 -5.23 -2.89
CA LEU A 240 -6.60 -5.22 -2.21
C LEU A 240 -6.38 -6.52 -1.43
N SER A 241 -7.42 -7.02 -0.77
CA SER A 241 -7.37 -8.26 0.00
C SER A 241 -7.12 -9.49 -0.87
N THR A 242 -7.54 -9.48 -2.14
CA THR A 242 -7.29 -10.60 -3.07
C THR A 242 -5.97 -10.43 -3.82
N ALA A 243 -5.76 -9.26 -4.44
CA ALA A 243 -4.65 -9.00 -5.36
C ALA A 243 -3.29 -8.93 -4.64
N PHE A 244 -3.26 -8.49 -3.38
CA PHE A 244 -2.02 -8.38 -2.60
C PHE A 244 -1.96 -9.40 -1.46
N SER A 245 -2.77 -10.46 -1.54
CA SER A 245 -2.84 -11.48 -0.49
C SER A 245 -1.49 -12.15 -0.22
N SER A 246 -0.73 -12.48 -1.27
CA SER A 246 0.62 -13.04 -1.16
C SER A 246 1.58 -12.05 -0.50
N SER A 247 1.66 -10.80 -0.97
CA SER A 247 2.60 -9.83 -0.43
C SER A 247 2.29 -9.40 1.02
N ILE A 248 1.01 -9.28 1.38
CA ILE A 248 0.60 -9.09 2.78
C ILE A 248 1.05 -10.30 3.61
N SER A 249 0.85 -11.50 3.09
CA SER A 249 1.25 -12.74 3.75
C SER A 249 2.77 -12.83 3.97
N GLU A 250 3.61 -12.46 3.00
CA GLU A 250 5.06 -12.44 3.18
C GLU A 250 5.49 -11.51 4.32
N ASN A 251 4.90 -10.31 4.39
CA ASN A 251 5.21 -9.35 5.43
C ASN A 251 4.75 -9.82 6.80
N VAL A 252 3.55 -10.41 6.89
CA VAL A 252 3.03 -10.99 8.14
C VAL A 252 3.90 -12.18 8.58
N THR A 253 4.31 -13.05 7.65
CA THR A 253 5.24 -14.17 7.90
C THR A 253 6.56 -13.69 8.50
N ARG A 254 7.11 -12.60 7.95
CA ARG A 254 8.34 -11.98 8.48
C ARG A 254 8.12 -11.38 9.88
N MET A 255 6.98 -10.74 10.13
CA MET A 255 6.65 -10.15 11.44
C MET A 255 6.45 -11.19 12.54
N ILE A 256 5.82 -12.32 12.22
CA ILE A 256 5.62 -13.45 13.15
C ILE A 256 6.94 -14.20 13.39
N GLY A 257 7.94 -14.02 12.51
CA GLY A 257 9.23 -14.71 12.58
C GLY A 257 9.21 -16.11 11.98
N LEU A 258 8.11 -16.49 11.33
CA LEU A 258 7.92 -17.80 10.70
C LEU A 258 8.84 -17.99 9.48
N GLY A 259 9.23 -16.92 8.77
CA GLY A 259 10.09 -17.08 7.60
C GLY A 259 10.38 -15.80 6.80
N PHE A 260 10.74 -15.95 5.52
CA PHE A 260 11.32 -14.92 4.64
C PHE A 260 12.52 -14.19 5.23
N GLN A 261 13.45 -14.97 5.78
CA GLN A 261 14.66 -14.45 6.39
C GLN A 261 15.85 -15.31 6.02
N ALA A 262 16.97 -14.64 5.75
CA ALA A 262 18.23 -15.32 5.60
C ALA A 262 18.81 -15.57 7.00
N ARG A 263 18.91 -16.84 7.40
CA ARG A 263 19.51 -17.25 8.66
C ARG A 263 20.84 -17.95 8.41
N CYS A 264 21.78 -17.80 9.33
CA CYS A 264 23.09 -18.43 9.23
C CYS A 264 23.25 -19.50 10.30
N TYR A 265 23.92 -20.58 9.93
CA TYR A 265 24.15 -21.75 10.76
C TYR A 265 25.59 -22.22 10.60
N TYR A 266 26.08 -23.02 11.55
CA TYR A 266 27.35 -23.70 11.40
C TYR A 266 27.26 -24.77 10.29
N THR A 267 28.26 -24.80 9.41
CA THR A 267 28.29 -25.75 8.29
C THR A 267 28.27 -27.20 8.77
N GLU A 268 28.90 -27.49 9.92
CA GLU A 268 28.94 -28.83 10.50
C GLU A 268 27.56 -29.32 10.95
N ASP A 269 26.74 -28.44 11.51
CA ASP A 269 25.38 -28.77 11.95
C ASP A 269 24.48 -29.07 10.75
N LEU A 270 24.66 -28.33 9.65
CA LEU A 270 23.87 -28.52 8.43
C LEU A 270 24.23 -29.77 7.62
N LYS A 271 25.48 -30.26 7.72
CA LYS A 271 25.93 -31.46 6.98
C LYS A 271 25.06 -32.68 7.24
N LYS A 272 24.49 -32.79 8.44
CA LYS A 272 23.63 -33.92 8.87
C LYS A 272 22.32 -34.01 8.09
N TYR A 273 21.86 -32.89 7.53
CA TYR A 273 20.53 -32.77 6.91
C TYR A 273 20.56 -32.89 5.38
N LYS A 274 21.72 -33.23 4.78
CA LYS A 274 21.89 -33.46 3.33
C LYS A 274 21.32 -32.32 2.45
N ILE A 275 21.50 -31.08 2.89
CA ILE A 275 21.01 -29.89 2.17
C ILE A 275 21.77 -29.75 0.84
N PRO A 276 21.06 -29.60 -0.30
CA PRO A 276 21.69 -29.38 -1.60
C PRO A 276 22.59 -28.13 -1.63
N ASN A 277 23.78 -28.24 -2.24
CA ASN A 277 24.77 -27.15 -2.27
C ASN A 277 24.28 -25.89 -2.99
N ASN A 278 23.33 -26.01 -3.92
CA ASN A 278 22.70 -24.88 -4.62
C ASN A 278 21.76 -24.06 -3.74
N MET A 279 21.30 -24.61 -2.61
CA MET A 279 20.38 -23.94 -1.68
C MET A 279 21.10 -23.26 -0.51
N ALA A 280 22.41 -23.47 -0.40
CA ALA A 280 23.21 -23.02 0.72
C ALA A 280 24.33 -22.08 0.26
N THR A 281 24.28 -20.82 0.69
CA THR A 281 25.31 -19.84 0.36
C THR A 281 26.40 -19.89 1.43
N LYS A 282 27.59 -20.42 1.09
CA LYS A 282 28.74 -20.41 2.01
C LYS A 282 29.26 -18.98 2.19
N LEU A 283 29.34 -18.52 3.44
CA LEU A 283 29.87 -17.20 3.78
C LEU A 283 31.36 -17.27 4.13
N ASP A 284 31.74 -18.26 4.95
CA ASP A 284 33.12 -18.55 5.40
C ASP A 284 33.31 -20.07 5.59
N ASN A 285 34.52 -20.53 5.90
CA ASN A 285 34.86 -21.96 6.07
C ASN A 285 33.91 -22.73 7.01
N ASN A 286 33.35 -22.08 8.04
CA ASN A 286 32.47 -22.72 9.03
C ASN A 286 31.04 -22.18 9.05
N ARG A 287 30.66 -21.26 8.15
CA ARG A 287 29.34 -20.61 8.18
C ARG A 287 28.62 -20.74 6.84
N THR A 288 27.37 -21.16 6.92
CA THR A 288 26.49 -21.32 5.76
C THR A 288 25.20 -20.55 5.98
N GLN A 289 24.79 -19.78 4.99
CA GLN A 289 23.54 -19.02 4.97
C GLN A 289 22.48 -19.80 4.21
N LEU A 290 21.30 -19.91 4.82
CA LEU A 290 20.10 -20.48 4.22
C LEU A 290 19.02 -19.40 4.14
N PHE A 291 18.29 -19.38 3.03
CA PHE A 291 17.08 -18.57 2.92
C PHE A 291 15.88 -19.40 3.35
N ILE A 292 15.31 -19.07 4.50
CA ILE A 292 14.18 -19.81 5.07
C ILE A 292 12.88 -19.15 4.64
N ILE A 293 12.04 -19.95 3.99
CA ILE A 293 10.69 -19.55 3.59
C ILE A 293 9.72 -19.72 4.75
N ALA A 294 9.78 -20.85 5.46
CA ALA A 294 8.98 -21.13 6.63
C ALA A 294 9.72 -22.06 7.60
N ASP A 295 9.60 -21.81 8.90
CA ASP A 295 10.09 -22.62 9.99
C ASP A 295 8.92 -22.91 10.94
N ILE A 296 8.49 -24.17 10.96
CA ILE A 296 7.27 -24.61 11.64
C ILE A 296 7.61 -25.82 12.50
N ASP A 297 7.79 -25.63 13.81
CA ASP A 297 8.19 -26.67 14.78
C ASP A 297 9.35 -27.55 14.28
N GLY A 298 10.37 -26.91 13.72
CA GLY A 298 11.55 -27.61 13.20
C GLY A 298 11.38 -28.22 11.81
N LYS A 299 10.21 -28.07 11.16
CA LYS A 299 10.08 -28.26 9.70
C LYS A 299 10.52 -26.97 9.00
N ILE A 300 11.70 -27.02 8.39
CA ILE A 300 12.32 -25.85 7.76
C ILE A 300 12.22 -25.99 6.24
N TYR A 301 11.48 -25.07 5.64
CA TYR A 301 11.34 -24.90 4.20
C TYR A 301 12.35 -23.86 3.71
N ILE A 302 13.17 -24.23 2.73
CA ILE A 302 14.21 -23.37 2.16
C ILE A 302 14.05 -23.22 0.64
N SER A 303 14.64 -22.14 0.11
CA SER A 303 14.75 -21.93 -1.33
C SER A 303 16.14 -21.56 -1.78
N GLN A 304 16.38 -21.75 -3.07
CA GLN A 304 17.55 -21.26 -3.75
C GLN A 304 17.51 -19.72 -3.84
N ASN A 305 18.51 -19.07 -3.26
CA ASN A 305 18.95 -17.70 -3.57
C ASN A 305 17.84 -16.62 -3.75
N LYS A 306 17.04 -16.40 -2.70
CA LYS A 306 15.93 -15.41 -2.64
C LYS A 306 14.76 -15.69 -3.57
N GLU A 307 14.67 -16.87 -4.17
CA GLU A 307 13.43 -17.29 -4.79
C GLU A 307 12.33 -17.43 -3.74
N HIS A 308 11.12 -17.02 -4.12
CA HIS A 308 10.00 -16.95 -3.20
C HIS A 308 9.34 -18.33 -2.97
N SER A 309 9.66 -19.38 -3.74
CA SER A 309 9.06 -20.72 -3.60
C SER A 309 9.96 -21.70 -2.86
N ALA A 310 9.39 -22.52 -1.99
CA ALA A 310 10.09 -23.57 -1.27
C ALA A 310 10.43 -24.72 -2.21
N GLU A 311 11.69 -25.12 -2.22
CA GLU A 311 12.21 -26.19 -3.07
C GLU A 311 12.66 -27.40 -2.25
N PHE A 312 12.98 -27.19 -0.97
CA PHE A 312 13.46 -28.25 -0.11
C PHE A 312 12.94 -28.09 1.31
N LEU A 313 12.60 -29.23 1.90
CA LEU A 313 12.12 -29.37 3.26
C LEU A 313 13.07 -30.27 4.01
N PHE A 314 13.49 -29.84 5.20
CA PHE A 314 14.16 -30.71 6.15
C PHE A 314 13.62 -30.50 7.56
N THR A 315 13.76 -31.52 8.39
CA THR A 315 13.33 -31.50 9.78
C THR A 315 14.53 -31.42 10.71
N ALA A 316 14.64 -30.34 11.48
CA ALA A 316 15.67 -30.15 12.50
C ALA A 316 15.01 -29.69 13.81
N LYS A 317 15.27 -30.39 14.92
CA LYS A 317 14.67 -30.06 16.22
C LYS A 317 15.30 -28.81 16.86
N ASP A 318 16.62 -28.64 16.69
CA ASP A 318 17.35 -27.48 17.17
C ASP A 318 18.52 -27.19 16.22
N LEU A 319 18.55 -25.98 15.67
CA LEU A 319 19.70 -25.45 14.94
C LEU A 319 20.17 -24.17 15.63
N THR A 320 21.44 -24.13 15.99
CA THR A 320 22.11 -22.97 16.56
C THR A 320 22.25 -21.88 15.50
N GLN A 321 21.36 -20.90 15.57
CA GLN A 321 21.43 -19.73 14.71
C GLN A 321 22.63 -18.86 15.11
N ILE A 322 23.46 -18.51 14.13
CA ILE A 322 24.59 -17.59 14.29
C ILE A 322 24.36 -16.30 13.51
N ASN A 323 25.11 -15.26 13.88
CA ASN A 323 25.02 -13.97 13.23
C ASN A 323 25.59 -14.04 11.80
N CYS A 324 24.86 -13.50 10.83
CA CYS A 324 25.26 -13.44 9.42
C CYS A 324 26.26 -12.31 9.10
N LYS A 325 26.80 -11.62 10.11
CA LYS A 325 27.83 -10.61 9.91
C LYS A 325 29.14 -11.30 9.49
N LYS A 326 29.80 -10.71 8.49
CA LYS A 326 31.18 -11.04 8.11
C LYS A 326 32.09 -10.88 9.30
#